data_AF-A0A136P975-F1
#
_entry.id   AF-A0A136P975-F1
#
_cell.length_a   1.000
_cell.length_b   1.000
_cell.length_c   1.000
_cell.angle_alpha   90.00
_cell.angle_beta   90.00
_cell.angle_gamma   90.00
#
_symmetry.space_group_name_H-M   'P 1'
#
loop_
_entity.id
_entity.type
_entity.pdbx_description
1 polymer ?
#
loop_
_entity_poly.entity_id
_entity_poly.type
_entity_poly.pdbx_seq_one_letter_code
_entity_poly.pdbx_strand_id
1 'polypeptide(L)'
;MPADKKITEKAEKIRSKLRDADYKYYILAKPDIDDYAYDMMMKELLELEAAYPELKTPDSPTQRVGSDLSNDFPQVIHEVPMLSLANSYDENDLNEFDKRINNLLKGEKYRYVCELKFDGIAVSLVYKNGLFVQGATRGDGVRGDNITANLKTIRSIPLKLDKKIDIEVRGEVFFMLEDFYRINEEQEAEGRPRYANPRNTAAGSLKLKDSREVAARRLNMFCYFLRYTDNAAQKKLKSHSGNMDILKELKFPVNNLTRIVNNIEEVK
;
A
#
# COMPACT_ATOMS: atom_id res chain seq x y z
N MET A 1 14.96 23.08 23.89
CA MET A 1 14.35 24.39 23.57
C MET A 1 13.29 24.13 22.52
N PRO A 2 12.13 24.80 22.52
CA PRO A 2 11.16 24.60 21.44
C PRO A 2 11.77 25.02 20.09
N ALA A 3 11.48 24.27 19.04
CA ALA A 3 11.90 24.57 17.69
C ALA A 3 11.31 25.92 17.27
N ASP A 4 12.17 26.82 16.81
CA ASP A 4 11.69 28.05 16.22
C ASP A 4 11.01 27.76 14.85
N LYS A 5 10.39 28.79 14.28
CA LYS A 5 9.69 28.69 13.00
C LYS A 5 10.62 28.22 11.87
N LYS A 6 11.88 28.67 11.85
CA LYS A 6 12.84 28.35 10.79
C LYS A 6 13.26 26.88 10.84
N ILE A 7 13.43 26.34 12.05
CA ILE A 7 13.72 24.93 12.28
C ILE A 7 12.53 24.06 11.87
N THR A 8 11.32 24.48 12.23
CA THR A 8 10.09 23.77 11.86
C THR A 8 9.90 23.72 10.34
N GLU A 9 10.08 24.86 9.65
CA GLU A 9 10.02 24.94 8.19
C GLU A 9 11.11 24.11 7.51
N LYS A 10 12.32 24.09 8.07
CA LYS A 10 13.42 23.26 7.58
C LYS A 10 13.10 21.78 7.67
N ALA A 11 12.60 21.32 8.81
CA ALA A 11 12.19 19.92 9.00
C ALA A 11 11.09 19.52 8.02
N GLU A 12 10.06 20.35 7.82
CA GLU A 12 9.00 20.05 6.85
C GLU A 12 9.51 20.02 5.41
N LYS A 13 10.45 20.90 5.04
CA LYS A 13 11.08 20.89 3.72
C LYS A 13 11.83 19.59 3.48
N ILE A 14 12.59 19.10 4.46
CA ILE A 14 13.31 17.82 4.37
C ILE A 14 12.33 16.65 4.25
N ARG A 15 11.28 16.61 5.08
CA ARG A 15 10.21 15.59 4.98
C ARG A 15 9.57 15.58 3.60
N SER A 16 9.24 16.75 3.06
CA SER A 16 8.63 16.86 1.73
C SER A 16 9.54 16.31 0.64
N LYS A 17 10.85 16.58 0.69
CA LYS A 17 11.82 16.04 -0.26
C LYS A 17 11.98 14.53 -0.14
N LEU A 18 12.09 14.01 1.08
CA LEU A 18 12.17 12.57 1.32
C LEU A 18 10.92 11.83 0.81
N ARG A 19 9.73 12.38 1.03
CA ARG A 19 8.47 11.81 0.51
C ARG A 19 8.42 11.83 -1.02
N ASP A 20 8.89 12.90 -1.65
CA ASP A 20 8.96 13.01 -3.11
C ASP A 20 9.97 12.03 -3.71
N ALA A 21 11.14 11.87 -3.07
CA ALA A 21 12.14 10.89 -3.45
C ALA A 21 11.62 9.45 -3.30
N ASP A 22 10.96 9.12 -2.17
CA ASP A 22 10.27 7.83 -1.97
C ASP A 22 9.27 7.57 -3.11
N TYR A 23 8.44 8.55 -3.47
CA TYR A 23 7.47 8.43 -4.56
C TYR A 23 8.15 8.16 -5.91
N LYS A 24 9.18 8.93 -6.26
CA LYS A 24 9.92 8.79 -7.51
C LYS A 24 10.64 7.45 -7.61
N TYR A 25 11.26 7.00 -6.52
CA TYR A 25 11.97 5.73 -6.47
C TYR A 25 11.01 4.54 -6.50
N TYR A 26 10.07 4.46 -5.54
CA TYR A 26 9.29 3.24 -5.30
C TYR A 26 8.02 3.13 -6.14
N ILE A 27 7.50 4.24 -6.68
CA ILE A 27 6.23 4.24 -7.43
C ILE A 27 6.46 4.60 -8.90
N LEU A 28 7.27 5.62 -9.19
CA LEU A 28 7.54 6.00 -10.58
C LEU A 28 8.69 5.22 -11.22
N ALA A 29 9.51 4.51 -10.43
CA ALA A 29 10.75 3.88 -10.86
C ALA A 29 11.67 4.85 -11.65
N LYS A 30 11.73 6.11 -11.19
CA LYS A 30 12.46 7.23 -11.80
C LYS A 30 13.11 8.09 -10.71
N PRO A 31 14.09 7.56 -9.97
CA PRO A 31 14.79 8.33 -8.94
C PRO A 31 15.50 9.54 -9.56
N ASP A 32 15.46 10.67 -8.84
CA ASP A 32 16.09 11.93 -9.25
C ASP A 32 17.22 12.39 -8.31
N ILE A 33 17.44 11.63 -7.24
CA ILE A 33 18.55 11.77 -6.30
C ILE A 33 19.19 10.41 -6.08
N ASP A 34 20.47 10.41 -5.72
CA ASP A 34 21.18 9.19 -5.33
C ASP A 34 20.96 8.83 -3.84
N ASP A 35 21.37 7.62 -3.49
CA ASP A 35 21.22 7.09 -2.12
C ASP A 35 21.97 7.96 -1.10
N TYR A 36 23.14 8.50 -1.47
CA TYR A 36 23.92 9.37 -0.58
C TYR A 36 23.17 10.65 -0.22
N ALA A 37 22.58 11.34 -1.21
CA ALA A 37 21.79 12.53 -0.97
C ALA A 37 20.54 12.25 -0.14
N TYR A 38 19.88 11.11 -0.38
CA TYR A 38 18.74 10.66 0.42
C TYR A 38 19.15 10.41 1.88
N ASP A 39 20.24 9.68 2.11
CA ASP A 39 20.74 9.34 3.43
C ASP A 39 21.17 10.58 4.22
N MET A 40 21.78 11.57 3.57
CA MET A 40 22.13 12.85 4.22
C MET A 40 20.90 13.63 4.65
N MET A 41 19.85 13.68 3.83
CA MET A 41 18.58 14.29 4.23
C MET A 41 17.90 13.54 5.38
N MET A 42 17.92 12.21 5.35
CA MET A 42 17.37 11.38 6.43
C MET A 42 18.13 11.60 7.75
N LYS A 43 19.47 11.61 7.69
CA LYS A 43 20.32 11.88 8.84
C LYS A 43 20.05 13.27 9.43
N GLU A 44 19.98 14.29 8.60
CA GLU A 44 19.68 15.66 9.03
C GLU A 44 18.30 15.74 9.72
N LEU A 45 17.28 15.06 9.17
CA LEU A 45 15.96 15.02 9.79
C LEU A 45 15.97 14.31 11.15
N LEU A 46 16.71 13.19 11.27
CA LEU A 46 16.87 12.47 12.54
C LEU A 46 17.56 13.34 13.59
N GLU A 47 18.60 14.09 13.22
CA GLU A 47 19.30 15.02 14.11
C GLU A 47 18.37 16.15 14.59
N LEU A 48 17.57 16.73 13.68
CA LEU A 48 16.57 17.74 14.03
C LEU A 48 15.51 17.19 14.99
N GLU A 49 14.97 16.01 14.73
CA GLU A 49 13.95 15.38 15.57
C GLU A 49 14.50 14.90 16.92
N ALA A 50 15.79 14.59 17.01
CA ALA A 50 16.46 14.30 18.27
C ALA A 50 16.66 15.56 19.12
N ALA A 51 17.05 16.68 18.49
CA ALA A 51 17.25 17.97 19.15
C ALA A 51 15.92 18.63 19.57
N TYR A 52 14.85 18.40 18.79
CA TYR A 52 13.52 18.99 18.96
C TYR A 52 12.44 17.89 18.89
N PRO A 53 12.17 17.18 20.00
CA PRO A 53 11.26 16.03 20.03
C PRO A 53 9.83 16.34 19.53
N GLU A 54 9.36 17.58 19.69
CA GLU A 54 8.06 18.05 19.19
C GLU A 54 7.96 18.06 17.65
N LEU A 55 9.09 18.01 16.94
CA LEU A 55 9.09 17.86 15.50
C LEU A 55 8.71 16.44 15.09
N LYS A 56 8.84 15.42 15.93
CA LYS A 56 8.48 14.04 15.57
C LYS A 56 6.98 13.94 15.33
N THR A 57 6.59 13.74 14.08
CA THR A 57 5.20 13.53 13.69
C THR A 57 4.96 12.09 13.22
N PRO A 58 3.76 11.53 13.42
CA PRO A 58 3.46 10.14 13.04
C PRO A 58 3.63 9.80 11.54
N ASP A 59 3.68 10.82 10.68
CA ASP A 59 3.86 10.76 9.23
C ASP A 59 5.29 11.09 8.77
N SER A 60 6.20 11.40 9.69
CA SER A 60 7.60 11.69 9.34
C SER A 60 8.27 10.43 8.75
N PRO A 61 9.07 10.54 7.67
CA PRO A 61 9.79 9.41 7.09
C PRO A 61 10.68 8.65 8.08
N THR A 62 11.14 9.31 9.15
CA THR A 62 11.90 8.70 10.25
C THR A 62 11.09 7.71 11.08
N GLN A 63 9.76 7.80 11.06
CA GLN A 63 8.84 6.95 11.83
C GLN A 63 8.38 5.71 11.06
N ARG A 64 8.91 5.46 9.84
CA ARG A 64 8.55 4.29 9.03
C ARG A 64 8.96 2.97 9.68
N VAL A 65 10.10 2.97 10.38
CA VAL A 65 10.65 1.79 11.07
C VAL A 65 10.62 2.09 12.56
N GLY A 66 9.76 1.37 13.29
CA GLY A 66 9.67 1.50 14.74
C GLY A 66 10.89 0.91 15.42
N SER A 67 11.30 1.49 16.55
CA SER A 67 12.33 0.93 17.44
C SER A 67 11.79 -0.20 18.33
N ASP A 68 10.47 -0.26 18.51
CA ASP A 68 9.82 -1.09 19.50
C ASP A 68 9.25 -2.35 18.85
N LEU A 69 9.32 -3.47 19.58
CA LEU A 69 8.62 -4.69 19.19
C LEU A 69 7.12 -4.43 19.26
N SER A 70 6.39 -4.74 18.19
CA SER A 70 4.94 -4.72 18.25
C SER A 70 4.46 -5.81 19.21
N ASN A 71 3.52 -5.45 20.07
CA ASN A 71 2.72 -6.42 20.82
C ASN A 71 1.86 -7.27 19.86
N ASP A 72 1.03 -8.16 20.42
CA ASP A 72 0.10 -8.97 19.63
C ASP A 72 -0.72 -8.11 18.66
N PHE A 73 -1.00 -8.63 17.46
CA PHE A 73 -1.74 -7.92 16.42
C PHE A 73 -3.24 -7.91 16.78
N PRO A 74 -3.81 -6.80 17.29
CA PRO A 74 -5.21 -6.80 17.71
C PRO A 74 -6.13 -6.93 16.49
N GLN A 75 -7.26 -7.61 16.67
CA GLN A 75 -8.26 -7.68 15.62
C GLN A 75 -8.92 -6.33 15.38
N VAL A 76 -9.18 -6.04 14.12
CA VAL A 76 -9.93 -4.88 13.65
C VAL A 76 -11.08 -5.34 12.76
N ILE A 77 -12.21 -4.67 12.90
CA ILE A 77 -13.39 -4.94 12.08
C ILE A 77 -13.34 -4.01 10.88
N HIS A 78 -13.42 -4.58 9.67
CA HIS A 78 -13.54 -3.80 8.45
C HIS A 78 -14.92 -3.17 8.39
N GLU A 79 -14.99 -1.85 8.24
CA GLU A 79 -16.27 -1.12 8.17
C GLU A 79 -17.15 -1.60 7.00
N VAL A 80 -16.51 -1.95 5.88
CA VAL A 80 -17.12 -2.63 4.74
C VAL A 80 -16.41 -3.97 4.56
N PRO A 81 -17.10 -5.10 4.36
CA PRO A 81 -16.44 -6.38 4.15
C PRO A 81 -15.42 -6.37 3.00
N MET A 82 -14.28 -7.04 3.20
CA MET A 82 -13.27 -7.35 2.19
C MET A 82 -13.63 -8.68 1.50
N LEU A 83 -14.47 -8.58 0.48
CA LEU A 83 -14.96 -9.72 -0.29
C LEU A 83 -13.81 -10.44 -1.04
N SER A 84 -13.97 -11.75 -1.24
CA SER A 84 -13.17 -12.51 -2.20
C SER A 84 -13.80 -12.47 -3.59
N LEU A 85 -12.98 -12.74 -4.61
CA LEU A 85 -13.45 -12.93 -5.98
C LEU A 85 -13.79 -14.41 -6.22
N ALA A 86 -14.80 -14.65 -7.06
CA ALA A 86 -14.99 -15.97 -7.66
C ALA A 86 -13.89 -16.20 -8.72
N ASN A 87 -13.49 -17.46 -8.90
CA ASN A 87 -12.52 -17.85 -9.93
C ASN A 87 -13.24 -18.28 -11.21
N SER A 88 -12.53 -18.19 -12.33
CA SER A 88 -12.85 -18.80 -13.61
C SER A 88 -11.61 -19.57 -14.06
N TYR A 89 -11.82 -20.72 -14.70
CA TYR A 89 -10.74 -21.60 -15.17
C TYR A 89 -10.77 -21.83 -16.68
N ASP A 90 -11.86 -21.43 -17.35
CA ASP A 90 -11.99 -21.45 -18.80
C ASP A 90 -12.81 -20.26 -19.34
N GLU A 91 -12.84 -20.13 -20.67
CA GLU A 91 -13.58 -19.07 -21.35
C GLU A 91 -15.10 -19.18 -21.19
N ASN A 92 -15.62 -20.38 -20.93
CA ASN A 92 -17.06 -20.58 -20.79
C ASN A 92 -17.55 -20.01 -19.46
N ASP A 93 -16.77 -20.14 -18.37
CA ASP A 93 -17.01 -19.45 -17.11
C ASP A 93 -17.12 -17.92 -17.31
N LEU A 94 -16.25 -17.33 -18.15
CA LEU A 94 -16.28 -15.90 -18.47
C LEU A 94 -17.55 -15.52 -19.25
N ASN A 95 -17.97 -16.34 -20.20
CA ASN A 95 -19.22 -16.12 -20.94
C ASN A 95 -20.45 -16.20 -20.02
N GLU A 96 -20.48 -17.13 -19.07
CA GLU A 96 -21.55 -17.25 -18.09
C GLU A 96 -21.58 -16.07 -17.12
N PHE A 97 -20.40 -15.59 -16.70
CA PHE A 97 -20.26 -14.37 -15.93
C PHE A 97 -20.84 -13.15 -16.67
N ASP A 98 -20.47 -12.93 -17.93
CA ASP A 98 -20.98 -11.83 -18.76
C ASP A 98 -22.50 -11.91 -18.94
N LYS A 99 -23.04 -13.09 -19.27
CA LYS A 99 -24.49 -13.32 -19.35
C LYS A 99 -25.20 -12.94 -18.06
N ARG A 100 -24.66 -13.30 -16.90
CA ARG A 100 -25.24 -12.94 -15.59
C ARG A 100 -25.22 -11.43 -15.37
N ILE A 101 -24.12 -10.75 -15.70
CA ILE A 101 -24.02 -9.29 -15.58
C ILE A 101 -25.02 -8.59 -16.50
N ASN A 102 -25.10 -8.99 -17.77
CA ASN A 102 -26.07 -8.42 -18.72
C ASN A 102 -27.52 -8.57 -18.24
N ASN A 103 -27.88 -9.73 -17.69
CA ASN A 103 -29.20 -9.98 -17.13
C ASN A 103 -29.51 -9.08 -15.91
N LEU A 104 -28.52 -8.87 -15.03
CA LEU A 104 -28.66 -7.99 -13.86
C LEU A 104 -28.83 -6.52 -14.27
N LEU A 105 -28.10 -6.10 -15.30
CA LEU A 105 -28.10 -4.73 -15.82
C LEU A 105 -29.23 -4.46 -16.82
N LYS A 106 -30.04 -5.47 -17.17
CA LYS A 106 -31.23 -5.34 -18.04
C LYS A 106 -30.93 -4.61 -19.35
N GLY A 107 -29.78 -4.89 -19.95
CA GLY A 107 -29.36 -4.31 -21.23
C GLY A 107 -28.72 -2.92 -21.16
N GLU A 108 -28.42 -2.39 -19.97
CA GLU A 108 -27.55 -1.21 -19.86
C GLU A 108 -26.14 -1.53 -20.40
N LYS A 109 -25.51 -0.53 -21.04
CA LYS A 109 -24.14 -0.68 -21.54
C LYS A 109 -23.15 -0.64 -20.38
N TYR A 110 -22.23 -1.59 -20.36
CA TYR A 110 -21.13 -1.64 -19.41
C TYR A 110 -19.79 -1.89 -20.11
N ARG A 111 -18.71 -1.72 -19.35
CA ARG A 111 -17.33 -1.99 -19.76
C ARG A 111 -16.64 -2.77 -18.65
N TYR A 112 -15.59 -3.49 -18.99
CA TYR A 112 -14.75 -4.18 -18.02
C TYR A 112 -13.48 -3.39 -17.75
N VAL A 113 -13.02 -3.45 -16.50
CA VAL A 113 -11.67 -3.02 -16.13
C VAL A 113 -10.89 -4.28 -15.78
N CYS A 114 -9.91 -4.60 -16.61
CA CYS A 114 -9.06 -5.79 -16.49
C CYS A 114 -7.78 -5.41 -15.75
N GLU A 115 -7.47 -6.13 -14.67
CA GLU A 115 -6.28 -5.94 -13.86
C GLU A 115 -5.56 -7.27 -13.66
N LEU A 116 -4.24 -7.21 -13.48
CA LEU A 116 -3.48 -8.39 -13.07
C LEU A 116 -3.82 -8.74 -11.62
N LYS A 117 -4.10 -10.02 -11.39
CA LYS A 117 -4.31 -10.55 -10.06
C LYS A 117 -2.94 -10.86 -9.42
N PHE A 118 -2.50 -10.02 -8.49
CA PHE A 118 -1.27 -10.23 -7.75
C PHE A 118 -1.40 -11.38 -6.74
N ASP A 119 -0.35 -12.20 -6.64
CA ASP A 119 -0.27 -13.28 -5.67
C ASP A 119 0.47 -12.83 -4.41
N GLY A 120 -0.25 -12.13 -3.54
CA GLY A 120 0.28 -11.61 -2.29
C GLY A 120 -0.73 -11.72 -1.15
N ILE A 121 -0.77 -10.67 -0.33
CA ILE A 121 -1.68 -10.57 0.80
C ILE A 121 -2.50 -9.29 0.72
N ALA A 122 -3.82 -9.47 0.65
CA ALA A 122 -4.77 -8.37 0.66
C ALA A 122 -4.73 -7.61 2.01
N VAL A 123 -4.58 -6.29 1.92
CA VAL A 123 -4.56 -5.38 3.07
C VAL A 123 -5.49 -4.18 2.83
N SER A 124 -5.92 -3.57 3.92
CA SER A 124 -6.66 -2.30 3.94
C SER A 124 -5.83 -1.22 4.63
N LEU A 125 -5.85 -0.01 4.08
CA LEU A 125 -5.18 1.19 4.57
C LEU A 125 -6.22 2.28 4.80
N VAL A 126 -6.40 2.71 6.04
CA VAL A 126 -7.31 3.79 6.41
C VAL A 126 -6.52 5.07 6.64
N TYR A 127 -6.94 6.11 5.94
CA TYR A 127 -6.44 7.47 6.07
C TYR A 127 -7.49 8.38 6.68
N LYS A 128 -7.06 9.22 7.63
CA LYS A 128 -7.90 10.28 8.21
C LYS A 128 -7.17 11.61 8.12
N ASN A 129 -7.83 12.62 7.60
CA ASN A 129 -7.27 13.94 7.32
C ASN A 129 -5.98 13.85 6.48
N GLY A 130 -5.93 12.87 5.57
CA GLY A 130 -4.76 12.57 4.75
C GLY A 130 -3.63 11.81 5.47
N LEU A 131 -3.75 11.43 6.73
CA LEU A 131 -2.71 10.70 7.48
C LEU A 131 -3.03 9.21 7.55
N PHE A 132 -2.03 8.35 7.36
CA PHE A 132 -2.18 6.89 7.52
C PHE A 132 -2.34 6.52 8.99
N VAL A 133 -3.53 6.07 9.39
CA VAL A 133 -3.88 5.83 10.80
C VAL A 133 -4.07 4.37 11.17
N GLN A 134 -4.47 3.52 10.22
CA GLN A 134 -4.70 2.10 10.49
C GLN A 134 -4.47 1.26 9.23
N GLY A 135 -3.68 0.21 9.36
CA GLY A 135 -3.49 -0.81 8.33
C GLY A 135 -3.85 -2.20 8.86
N ALA A 136 -4.53 -2.99 8.05
CA ALA A 136 -5.10 -4.27 8.47
C ALA A 136 -4.98 -5.36 7.40
N THR A 137 -4.80 -6.62 7.81
CA THR A 137 -4.95 -7.76 6.91
C THR A 137 -6.41 -7.97 6.53
N ARG A 138 -6.68 -8.72 5.45
CA ARG A 138 -8.06 -9.16 5.13
C ARG A 138 -8.67 -10.03 6.24
N GLY A 139 -7.91 -11.00 6.75
CA GLY A 139 -8.42 -12.05 7.63
C GLY A 139 -9.56 -12.84 6.98
N ASP A 140 -10.70 -12.96 7.68
CA ASP A 140 -11.91 -13.64 7.17
C ASP A 140 -12.75 -12.77 6.21
N GLY A 141 -12.35 -11.51 6.00
CA GLY A 141 -13.07 -10.52 5.19
C GLY A 141 -13.93 -9.57 6.02
N VAL A 142 -14.27 -9.90 7.25
CA VAL A 142 -14.98 -9.02 8.21
C VAL A 142 -14.02 -8.53 9.29
N ARG A 143 -13.15 -9.42 9.78
CA ARG A 143 -12.13 -9.14 10.78
C ARG A 143 -10.76 -9.43 10.21
N GLY A 144 -9.88 -8.45 10.35
CA GLY A 144 -8.47 -8.54 10.06
C GLY A 144 -7.64 -8.30 11.31
N ASP A 145 -6.33 -8.38 11.15
CA ASP A 145 -5.39 -8.05 12.21
C ASP A 145 -4.73 -6.70 11.91
N ASN A 146 -4.63 -5.85 12.92
CA ASN A 146 -3.95 -4.57 12.80
C ASN A 146 -2.44 -4.80 12.64
N ILE A 147 -1.93 -4.48 11.46
CA ILE A 147 -0.52 -4.58 11.08
C ILE A 147 0.02 -3.20 10.66
N THR A 148 -0.52 -2.12 11.26
CA THR A 148 -0.20 -0.73 10.90
C THR A 148 1.31 -0.47 10.96
N ALA A 149 1.99 -0.90 12.02
CA ALA A 149 3.43 -0.70 12.18
C ALA A 149 4.22 -1.36 11.04
N ASN A 150 3.84 -2.58 10.64
CA ASN A 150 4.51 -3.33 9.58
C ASN A 150 4.25 -2.71 8.20
N LEU A 151 3.03 -2.23 7.94
CA LEU A 151 2.70 -1.54 6.68
C LEU A 151 3.40 -0.18 6.53
N LYS A 152 3.66 0.55 7.63
CA LYS A 152 4.44 1.80 7.58
C LYS A 152 5.86 1.62 7.02
N THR A 153 6.42 0.41 7.15
CA THR A 153 7.76 0.09 6.65
C THR A 153 7.82 -0.02 5.13
N ILE A 154 6.68 -0.27 4.47
CA ILE A 154 6.58 -0.39 3.01
C ILE A 154 6.68 1.00 2.40
N ARG A 155 7.76 1.23 1.66
CA ARG A 155 8.11 2.57 1.16
C ARG A 155 7.14 3.12 0.12
N SER A 156 6.52 2.24 -0.67
CA SER A 156 5.47 2.61 -1.63
C SER A 156 4.15 3.00 -0.96
N ILE A 157 3.98 2.80 0.35
CA ILE A 157 2.82 3.29 1.09
C ILE A 157 3.11 4.73 1.58
N PRO A 158 2.32 5.74 1.14
CA PRO A 158 2.48 7.10 1.64
C PRO A 158 2.01 7.21 3.09
N LEU A 159 2.81 7.74 4.00
CA LEU A 159 2.34 7.98 5.38
C LEU A 159 1.38 9.18 5.50
N LYS A 160 1.47 10.10 4.52
CA LYS A 160 0.65 11.31 4.40
C LYS A 160 0.34 11.58 2.94
N LEU A 161 -0.90 11.97 2.70
CA LEU A 161 -1.43 12.42 1.42
C LEU A 161 -1.35 13.95 1.33
N ASP A 162 -1.20 14.45 0.10
CA ASP A 162 -1.19 15.89 -0.18
C ASP A 162 -2.58 16.54 0.04
N LYS A 163 -3.64 15.73 0.02
CA LYS A 163 -5.03 16.14 0.27
C LYS A 163 -5.47 15.70 1.66
N LYS A 164 -6.17 16.59 2.38
CA LYS A 164 -6.85 16.29 3.65
C LYS A 164 -8.15 15.55 3.38
N ILE A 165 -8.06 14.25 3.19
CA ILE A 165 -9.18 13.38 2.85
C ILE A 165 -9.24 12.16 3.76
N ASP A 166 -10.45 11.64 3.97
CA ASP A 166 -10.70 10.42 4.73
C ASP A 166 -11.11 9.32 3.75
N ILE A 167 -10.24 8.33 3.61
CA ILE A 167 -10.38 7.26 2.63
C ILE A 167 -9.90 5.93 3.18
N GLU A 168 -10.43 4.86 2.60
CA GLU A 168 -9.90 3.51 2.70
C GLU A 168 -9.35 3.09 1.34
N VAL A 169 -8.12 2.61 1.33
CA VAL A 169 -7.46 2.05 0.15
C VAL A 169 -7.18 0.58 0.41
N ARG A 170 -7.50 -0.30 -0.55
CA ARG A 170 -7.13 -1.72 -0.45
C ARG A 170 -6.22 -2.09 -1.60
N GLY A 171 -5.38 -3.08 -1.34
CA GLY A 171 -4.39 -3.55 -2.29
C GLY A 171 -3.77 -4.86 -1.86
N GLU A 172 -2.82 -5.32 -2.67
CA GLU A 172 -2.06 -6.53 -2.41
C GLU A 172 -0.63 -6.16 -2.03
N VAL A 173 -0.15 -6.68 -0.90
CA VAL A 173 1.27 -6.63 -0.52
C VAL A 173 1.96 -7.89 -1.02
N PHE A 174 3.10 -7.74 -1.69
CA PHE A 174 3.82 -8.84 -2.33
C PHE A 174 5.33 -8.60 -2.32
N PHE A 175 6.08 -9.62 -2.69
CA PHE A 175 7.51 -9.52 -2.99
C PHE A 175 7.73 -9.33 -4.49
N MET A 176 8.65 -8.45 -4.86
CA MET A 176 9.30 -8.57 -6.15
C MET A 176 10.11 -9.87 -6.18
N LEU A 177 10.19 -10.54 -7.33
CA LEU A 177 10.91 -11.82 -7.44
C LEU A 177 12.39 -11.69 -7.04
N GLU A 178 13.03 -10.60 -7.45
CA GLU A 178 14.42 -10.29 -7.09
C GLU A 178 14.62 -10.20 -5.57
N ASP A 179 13.74 -9.49 -4.86
CA ASP A 179 13.79 -9.41 -3.40
C ASP A 179 13.52 -10.75 -2.73
N PHE A 180 12.62 -11.57 -3.29
CA PHE A 180 12.36 -12.92 -2.78
C PHE A 180 13.56 -13.87 -2.98
N TYR A 181 14.27 -13.77 -4.10
CA TYR A 181 15.47 -14.55 -4.34
C TYR A 181 16.62 -14.11 -3.42
N ARG A 182 16.84 -12.79 -3.29
CA ARG A 182 17.83 -12.22 -2.36
C ARG A 182 17.66 -12.76 -0.93
N ILE A 183 16.45 -12.70 -0.38
CA ILE A 183 16.24 -13.18 1.01
C ILE A 183 16.41 -14.71 1.15
N ASN A 184 16.26 -15.47 0.07
CA ASN A 184 16.53 -16.90 0.09
C ASN A 184 18.03 -17.20 0.03
N GLU A 185 18.80 -16.42 -0.73
CA GLU A 185 20.26 -16.49 -0.73
C GLU A 185 20.82 -16.15 0.66
N GLU A 186 20.25 -15.14 1.33
CA GLU A 186 20.58 -14.80 2.73
C GLU A 186 20.29 -15.96 3.68
N GLN A 187 19.14 -16.64 3.54
CA GLN A 187 18.79 -17.82 4.34
C GLN A 187 19.80 -18.96 4.15
N GLU A 188 20.18 -19.25 2.91
CA GLU A 188 21.15 -20.29 2.58
C GLU A 188 22.55 -19.99 3.13
N ALA A 189 23.00 -18.74 2.99
CA ALA A 189 24.28 -18.28 3.55
C ALA A 189 24.36 -18.45 5.07
N GLU A 190 23.22 -18.36 5.76
CA GLU A 190 23.09 -18.58 7.20
C GLU A 190 22.76 -20.03 7.59
N GLY A 191 22.74 -20.96 6.63
CA GLY A 191 22.43 -22.38 6.87
C GLY A 191 20.97 -22.64 7.27
N ARG A 192 20.05 -21.71 6.97
CA ARG A 192 18.62 -21.82 7.26
C ARG A 192 17.84 -22.33 6.06
N PRO A 193 16.66 -22.94 6.27
CA PRO A 193 15.79 -23.34 5.16
C PRO A 193 15.33 -22.13 4.33
N ARG A 194 15.25 -22.35 3.01
CA ARG A 194 14.62 -21.40 2.09
C ARG A 194 13.14 -21.24 2.41
N TYR A 195 12.62 -20.05 2.10
CA TYR A 195 11.19 -19.83 2.01
C TYR A 195 10.60 -20.50 0.76
N ALA A 196 9.41 -21.08 0.91
CA ALA A 196 8.80 -21.90 -0.15
C ALA A 196 8.25 -21.08 -1.33
N ASN A 197 7.57 -19.96 -1.08
CA ASN A 197 7.02 -19.10 -2.13
C ASN A 197 6.88 -17.64 -1.66
N PRO A 198 6.81 -16.67 -2.59
CA PRO A 198 6.67 -15.25 -2.27
C PRO A 198 5.43 -14.92 -1.41
N ARG A 199 4.26 -15.49 -1.76
CA ARG A 199 2.98 -15.20 -1.10
C ARG A 199 3.01 -15.51 0.40
N ASN A 200 3.37 -16.74 0.75
CA ASN A 200 3.46 -17.19 2.15
C ASN A 200 4.51 -16.42 2.93
N THR A 201 5.61 -16.06 2.26
CA THR A 201 6.68 -15.27 2.87
C THR A 201 6.20 -13.85 3.15
N ALA A 202 5.44 -13.23 2.25
CA ALA A 202 4.87 -11.90 2.49
C ALA A 202 3.88 -11.95 3.67
N ALA A 203 3.05 -12.99 3.74
CA ALA A 203 2.13 -13.23 4.85
C ALA A 203 2.85 -13.33 6.20
N GLY A 204 3.88 -14.18 6.27
CA GLY A 204 4.70 -14.34 7.47
C GLY A 204 5.43 -13.05 7.83
N SER A 205 5.97 -12.35 6.83
CA SER A 205 6.71 -11.09 7.03
C SER A 205 5.84 -10.01 7.65
N LEU A 206 4.61 -9.82 7.17
CA LEU A 206 3.67 -8.84 7.74
C LEU A 206 3.21 -9.19 9.16
N LYS A 207 3.55 -10.39 9.65
CA LYS A 207 3.24 -10.90 10.99
C LYS A 207 4.47 -11.01 11.90
N LEU A 208 5.60 -10.45 11.50
CA LEU A 208 6.76 -10.32 12.37
C LEU A 208 6.51 -9.23 13.41
N LYS A 209 6.91 -9.49 14.66
CA LYS A 209 6.79 -8.52 15.77
C LYS A 209 7.79 -7.37 15.64
N ASP A 210 8.92 -7.61 14.98
CA ASP A 210 9.92 -6.58 14.73
C ASP A 210 9.71 -5.94 13.36
N SER A 211 9.27 -4.67 13.35
CA SER A 211 9.07 -3.92 12.10
C SER A 211 10.38 -3.70 11.32
N ARG A 212 11.55 -3.78 11.98
CA ARG A 212 12.85 -3.71 11.31
C ARG A 212 13.08 -4.91 10.40
N GLU A 213 12.67 -6.10 10.84
CA GLU A 213 12.73 -7.29 10.01
C GLU A 213 11.80 -7.17 8.80
N VAL A 214 10.60 -6.61 8.99
CA VAL A 214 9.65 -6.36 7.89
C VAL A 214 10.23 -5.36 6.89
N ALA A 215 10.84 -4.28 7.36
CA ALA A 215 11.49 -3.29 6.51
C ALA A 215 12.60 -3.91 5.65
N ALA A 216 13.39 -4.83 6.22
CA ALA A 216 14.46 -5.54 5.51
C ALA A 216 13.94 -6.48 4.40
N ARG A 217 12.67 -6.88 4.44
CA ARG A 217 12.05 -7.70 3.39
C ARG A 217 11.81 -6.94 2.09
N ARG A 218 11.79 -5.60 2.10
CA ARG A 218 11.52 -4.78 0.91
C ARG A 218 10.22 -5.15 0.20
N LEU A 219 9.17 -5.41 0.98
CA LEU A 219 7.83 -5.66 0.45
C LEU A 219 7.35 -4.46 -0.38
N ASN A 220 6.51 -4.73 -1.37
CA ASN A 220 5.86 -3.73 -2.20
C ASN A 220 4.33 -3.93 -2.19
N MET A 221 3.60 -2.98 -2.76
CA MET A 221 2.14 -2.98 -2.79
C MET A 221 1.63 -2.46 -4.13
N PHE A 222 0.51 -3.01 -4.59
CA PHE A 222 -0.35 -2.38 -5.59
C PHE A 222 -1.75 -2.19 -5.01
N CYS A 223 -2.32 -1.00 -5.20
CA CYS A 223 -3.66 -0.63 -4.78
C CYS A 223 -4.66 -0.85 -5.92
N TYR A 224 -5.83 -1.38 -5.57
CA TYR A 224 -6.90 -1.70 -6.52
C TYR A 224 -8.28 -1.29 -6.02
N PHE A 225 -8.40 -0.63 -4.87
CA PHE A 225 -9.70 -0.24 -4.32
C PHE A 225 -9.60 1.10 -3.62
N LEU A 226 -10.62 1.93 -3.79
CA LEU A 226 -10.77 3.22 -3.14
C LEU A 226 -12.21 3.36 -2.61
N ARG A 227 -12.32 3.80 -1.37
CA ARG A 227 -13.57 4.24 -0.76
C ARG A 227 -13.35 5.53 0.01
N TYR A 228 -14.24 6.50 -0.15
CA TYR A 228 -14.36 7.62 0.77
C TYR A 228 -15.21 7.21 1.97
N THR A 229 -14.78 7.60 3.17
CA THR A 229 -15.60 7.40 4.38
C THR A 229 -16.76 8.40 4.43
N ASP A 230 -16.62 9.55 3.76
CA ASP A 230 -17.71 10.52 3.55
C ASP A 230 -18.66 10.06 2.45
N ASN A 231 -19.95 9.94 2.79
CA ASN A 231 -20.98 9.44 1.87
C ASN A 231 -21.21 10.37 0.66
N ALA A 232 -21.05 11.69 0.82
CA ALA A 232 -21.26 12.63 -0.29
C ALA A 232 -20.12 12.54 -1.30
N ALA A 233 -18.87 12.43 -0.85
CA ALA A 233 -17.71 12.16 -1.67
C ALA A 233 -17.78 10.77 -2.32
N GLN A 234 -18.20 9.74 -1.57
CA GLN A 234 -18.33 8.39 -2.10
C GLN A 234 -19.30 8.31 -3.30
N LYS A 235 -20.42 9.04 -3.26
CA LYS A 235 -21.39 9.13 -4.37
C LYS A 235 -20.83 9.78 -5.65
N LYS A 236 -19.68 10.45 -5.56
CA LYS A 236 -19.00 11.04 -6.73
C LYS A 236 -18.16 10.02 -7.49
N LEU A 237 -17.80 8.89 -6.89
CA LEU A 237 -17.12 7.82 -7.62
C LEU A 237 -18.06 7.25 -8.69
N LYS A 238 -17.58 7.20 -9.94
CA LYS A 238 -18.41 6.80 -11.10
C LYS A 238 -18.01 5.47 -11.73
N SER A 239 -16.75 5.10 -11.61
CA SER A 239 -16.19 3.94 -12.30
C SER A 239 -14.93 3.49 -11.60
N HIS A 240 -14.66 2.19 -11.67
CA HIS A 240 -13.43 1.62 -11.12
C HIS A 240 -12.17 2.27 -11.70
N SER A 241 -12.08 2.46 -13.02
CA SER A 241 -10.93 3.12 -13.64
C SER A 241 -10.70 4.54 -13.12
N GLY A 242 -11.77 5.34 -12.98
CA GLY A 242 -11.66 6.66 -12.36
C GLY A 242 -11.18 6.63 -10.91
N ASN A 243 -11.51 5.56 -10.16
CA ASN A 243 -10.97 5.37 -8.81
C ASN A 243 -9.46 5.11 -8.86
N MET A 244 -8.98 4.33 -9.83
CA MET A 244 -7.56 4.06 -10.04
C MET A 244 -6.79 5.35 -10.42
N ASP A 245 -7.40 6.24 -11.20
CA ASP A 245 -6.81 7.54 -11.52
C ASP A 245 -6.69 8.44 -10.27
N ILE A 246 -7.71 8.45 -9.40
CA ILE A 246 -7.64 9.14 -8.11
C ILE A 246 -6.53 8.56 -7.23
N LEU A 247 -6.37 7.24 -7.18
CA LEU A 247 -5.28 6.59 -6.44
C LEU A 247 -3.91 7.03 -6.96
N LYS A 248 -3.72 7.11 -8.28
CA LYS A 248 -2.48 7.62 -8.90
C LYS A 248 -2.22 9.08 -8.55
N GLU A 249 -3.23 9.94 -8.60
CA GLU A 249 -3.12 11.35 -8.18
C GLU A 249 -2.71 11.50 -6.72
N LEU A 250 -3.20 10.58 -5.87
CA LEU A 250 -2.85 10.50 -4.45
C LEU A 250 -1.52 9.80 -4.20
N LYS A 251 -0.76 9.48 -5.25
CA LYS A 251 0.55 8.83 -5.19
C LYS A 251 0.51 7.43 -4.56
N PHE A 252 -0.56 6.68 -4.77
CA PHE A 252 -0.58 5.25 -4.49
C PHE A 252 -0.01 4.45 -5.67
N PRO A 253 0.66 3.32 -5.39
CA PRO A 253 1.12 2.42 -6.44
C PRO A 253 -0.07 1.73 -7.09
N VAL A 254 -0.35 2.05 -8.35
CA VAL A 254 -1.38 1.39 -9.16
C VAL A 254 -0.69 0.67 -10.31
N ASN A 255 -1.10 -0.55 -10.61
CA ASN A 255 -0.52 -1.28 -11.72
C ASN A 255 -0.84 -0.59 -13.06
N ASN A 256 0.17 -0.46 -13.92
CA ASN A 256 0.07 0.24 -15.20
C ASN A 256 -0.44 -0.65 -16.36
N LEU A 257 -0.66 -1.94 -16.12
CA LEU A 257 -1.18 -2.89 -17.12
C LEU A 257 -2.71 -3.00 -17.08
N THR A 258 -3.39 -2.19 -16.26
CA THR A 258 -4.84 -2.09 -16.24
C THR A 258 -5.37 -1.69 -17.62
N ARG A 259 -6.35 -2.43 -18.14
CA ARG A 259 -7.01 -2.14 -19.42
C ARG A 259 -8.51 -1.94 -19.21
N ILE A 260 -9.09 -1.01 -19.97
CA ILE A 260 -10.54 -0.84 -20.04
C ILE A 260 -10.98 -1.41 -21.38
N VAL A 261 -11.86 -2.39 -21.35
CA VAL A 261 -12.33 -3.11 -22.54
C VAL A 261 -13.85 -3.07 -22.64
N ASN A 262 -14.37 -3.15 -23.87
CA ASN A 262 -15.78 -2.83 -24.12
C ASN A 262 -16.73 -4.02 -24.03
N ASN A 263 -16.21 -5.24 -24.00
CA ASN A 263 -17.00 -6.47 -24.04
C ASN A 263 -16.17 -7.64 -23.51
N ILE A 264 -16.81 -8.79 -23.32
CA ILE A 264 -16.18 -10.01 -22.78
C ILE A 264 -15.15 -10.63 -23.75
N GLU A 265 -15.28 -10.42 -25.06
CA GLU A 265 -14.31 -10.95 -26.03
C GLU A 265 -12.95 -10.25 -25.94
N GLU A 266 -12.91 -8.97 -25.58
CA GLU A 266 -11.66 -8.25 -25.31
C GLU A 266 -11.04 -8.59 -23.94
N VAL A 267 -11.78 -9.29 -23.06
CA VAL A 267 -11.26 -9.78 -21.76
C VAL A 267 -10.46 -11.07 -21.92
N LYS A 268 -10.90 -11.94 -22.83
CA LYS A 268 -10.28 -13.24 -23.15
C LYS A 268 -8.94 -13.03 -23.88
#